data_AF-A0A6M4IRV6-F1
#
_entry.id   AF-A0A6M4IRV6-F1
#
_cell.length_a   1.000
_cell.length_b   1.000
_cell.length_c   1.000
_cell.angle_alpha   90.00
_cell.angle_beta   90.00
_cell.angle_gamma   90.00
#
_symmetry.space_group_name_H-M   'P 1'
#
loop_
_entity.id
_entity.type
_entity.pdbx_description
1 polymer ?
#
loop_
_entity_poly.entity_id
_entity_poly.type
_entity_poly.pdbx_seq_one_letter_code
_entity_poly.pdbx_strand_id
1 'polypeptide(L)' 'MIAKLFILVVRGYQLTLSPIFGGACRYYPSCSAYAIEALERHGAARGGWMALRRIGRCHPFRPGGFDPVP' A
#
# COMPACT_ATOMS: atom_id res chain seq x y z
N MET A 1 -17.14 -9.46 -0.18
CA MET A 1 -16.38 -10.59 -0.76
C MET A 1 -15.23 -10.15 -1.68
N ILE A 2 -15.40 -9.14 -2.56
CA ILE A 2 -14.35 -8.67 -3.49
C ILE A 2 -13.14 -8.00 -2.82
N ALA A 3 -13.33 -7.28 -1.71
CA ALA A 3 -12.23 -6.63 -0.99
C ALA A 3 -11.16 -7.60 -0.49
N LYS A 4 -11.55 -8.79 -0.02
CA LYS A 4 -10.60 -9.81 0.44
C LYS A 4 -9.75 -10.38 -0.69
N LEU A 5 -10.30 -10.48 -1.90
CA LEU A 5 -9.56 -10.96 -3.07
C LEU A 5 -8.46 -9.97 -3.48
N PHE A 6 -8.79 -8.67 -3.49
CA PHE A 6 -7.82 -7.60 -3.75
C PHE A 6 -6.76 -7.50 -2.65
N ILE A 7 -7.14 -7.65 -1.39
CA ILE A 7 -6.19 -7.72 -0.26
C ILE A 7 -5.24 -8.92 -0.45
N LEU A 8 -5.73 -10.06 -0.96
CA LEU A 8 -4.91 -11.24 -1.21
C LEU A 8 -3.89 -11.03 -2.33
N VAL A 9 -4.29 -10.39 -3.44
CA VAL A 9 -3.37 -10.03 -4.53
C VAL A 9 -2.33 -9.01 -4.07
N VAL A 10 -2.76 -8.00 -3.30
CA VAL A 10 -1.84 -7.02 -2.70
C VAL A 10 -0.88 -7.69 -1.73
N ARG A 11 -1.34 -8.66 -0.90
CA ARG A 11 -0.47 -9.44 -0.02
C ARG A 11 0.47 -10.37 -0.79
N GLY A 12 0.04 -10.97 -1.89
CA GLY A 12 0.91 -11.78 -2.76
C GLY A 12 2.01 -10.94 -3.42
N TYR A 13 1.66 -9.73 -3.86
CA TYR A 13 2.62 -8.75 -4.35
C TYR A 13 3.54 -8.26 -3.23
N GLN A 14 3.01 -8.05 -2.02
CA GLN A 14 3.79 -7.68 -0.84
C GLN A 14 4.77 -8.80 -0.45
N LEU A 15 4.40 -10.07 -0.52
CA LEU A 15 5.29 -11.20 -0.21
C LEU A 15 6.41 -11.39 -1.23
N THR A 16 6.15 -11.08 -2.51
CA THR A 16 7.13 -11.20 -3.60
C THR A 16 8.07 -10.00 -3.66
N LEU A 17 7.62 -8.79 -3.30
CA LEU A 17 8.43 -7.58 -3.31
C LEU A 17 9.01 -7.15 -1.96
N SER A 18 8.46 -7.61 -0.83
CA SER A 18 9.02 -7.34 0.51
C SER A 18 10.48 -7.77 0.66
N PRO A 19 10.95 -8.92 0.14
CA PRO A 19 12.38 -9.26 0.20
C PRO A 19 13.24 -8.38 -0.72
N ILE A 20 12.66 -7.78 -1.76
CA ILE A 20 13.37 -6.94 -2.75
C ILE A 20 13.43 -5.47 -2.30
N PHE A 21 12.42 -4.99 -1.57
CA PHE A 21 12.32 -3.59 -1.11
C PHE A 21 12.85 -3.34 0.31
N GLY A 22 13.36 -4.37 0.99
CA GLY A 22 14.26 -4.22 2.15
C GLY A 22 13.78 -3.32 3.28
N GLY A 23 12.46 -3.24 3.53
CA GLY A 23 11.92 -2.44 4.64
C GLY A 23 12.04 -0.92 4.50
N ALA A 24 12.43 -0.38 3.34
CA ALA A 24 12.66 1.04 3.14
C ALA A 24 11.40 1.82 2.68
N CYS A 25 10.20 1.47 3.15
CA CYS A 25 9.04 2.32 2.85
C CYS A 25 9.24 3.67 3.56
N ARG A 26 9.39 4.70 2.75
CA ARG A 26 9.73 6.07 3.18
C ARG A 26 8.55 6.83 3.77
N TYR A 27 7.36 6.26 3.68
CA TYR A 27 6.12 6.86 4.15
C TYR A 27 5.64 6.18 5.43
N TYR A 28 5.12 6.98 6.36
CA TYR A 28 4.48 6.49 7.59
C TYR A 28 2.99 6.85 7.60
N PRO A 29 2.07 5.92 7.91
CA PRO A 29 2.30 4.48 8.04
C PRO A 29 2.78 3.86 6.71
N SER A 30 3.37 2.66 6.80
CA SER A 30 3.97 1.98 5.66
C SER A 30 2.98 1.80 4.51
N CYS A 31 3.52 1.65 3.32
CA CYS A 31 2.80 1.53 2.05
C CYS A 31 1.73 0.42 2.11
N SER A 32 2.04 -0.67 2.81
CA SER A 32 1.13 -1.79 3.06
C SER A 32 0.11 -1.53 4.17
N ALA A 33 0.51 -0.87 5.26
CA ALA A 33 -0.41 -0.49 6.32
C ALA A 33 -1.47 0.49 5.79
N TYR A 34 -1.03 1.48 5.00
CA TYR A 34 -1.92 2.38 4.26
C TYR A 34 -2.85 1.61 3.31
N ALA A 35 -2.34 0.60 2.59
CA ALA A 35 -3.17 -0.19 1.69
C ALA A 35 -4.27 -0.95 2.43
N ILE A 36 -3.95 -1.57 3.57
CA ILE A 36 -4.92 -2.28 4.41
C ILE A 36 -5.97 -1.31 4.93
N GLU A 37 -5.54 -0.21 5.53
CA GLU A 37 -6.44 0.79 6.12
C GLU A 37 -7.31 1.47 5.06
N ALA A 38 -6.78 1.71 3.85
CA ALA A 38 -7.56 2.24 2.73
C ALA A 38 -8.57 1.23 2.19
N LEU A 39 -8.23 -0.05 2.12
CA LEU A 39 -9.14 -1.13 1.71
C LEU A 39 -10.24 -1.35 2.76
N GLU A 40 -9.95 -1.17 4.05
CA GLU A 40 -10.92 -1.26 5.14
C GLU A 40 -11.86 -0.05 5.19
N ARG A 41 -11.36 1.18 5.06
CA ARG A 41 -12.19 2.40 5.09
C ARG A 41 -12.98 2.66 3.81
N HIS A 42 -12.35 2.49 2.65
CA HIS A 42 -12.90 2.92 1.36
C HIS A 42 -13.29 1.76 0.43
N GLY A 43 -13.11 0.52 0.88
CA GLY A 43 -13.40 -0.68 0.10
C GLY A 43 -12.39 -0.97 -1.02
N ALA A 44 -12.63 -2.06 -1.74
CA ALA A 44 -11.67 -2.64 -2.70
C ALA A 44 -11.25 -1.68 -3.83
N ALA A 45 -12.24 -1.01 -4.43
CA ALA A 45 -12.02 -0.18 -5.61
C ALA A 45 -11.25 1.10 -5.27
N ARG A 46 -11.77 1.88 -4.31
CA ARG A 46 -11.21 3.18 -3.95
C ARG A 46 -9.97 3.04 -3.06
N GLY A 47 -9.96 2.08 -2.12
CA GLY A 47 -8.81 1.74 -1.30
C GLY A 47 -7.65 1.16 -2.11
N GLY A 48 -7.94 0.25 -3.05
CA GLY A 48 -6.95 -0.30 -3.97
C GLY A 48 -6.33 0.77 -4.89
N TRP A 49 -7.15 1.68 -5.41
CA TRP A 49 -6.67 2.82 -6.21
C TRP A 49 -5.73 3.73 -5.42
N MET A 50 -6.10 4.10 -4.18
CA MET A 50 -5.25 4.93 -3.31
C MET A 50 -3.92 4.25 -2.98
N ALA A 51 -3.96 2.96 -2.67
CA ALA A 51 -2.76 2.15 -2.39
C ALA A 51 -1.82 2.10 -3.60
N LEU A 52 -2.33 1.75 -4.79
CA LEU A 52 -1.55 1.69 -6.03
C LEU A 52 -0.91 3.03 -6.37
N ARG A 53 -1.66 4.14 -6.25
CA ARG A 53 -1.14 5.49 -6.50
C ARG A 53 -0.01 5.87 -5.55
N ARG A 54 0.00 5.34 -4.33
CA ARG A 54 1.07 5.61 -3.35
C ARG A 54 2.27 4.71 -3.58
N ILE A 55 2.07 3.43 -3.89
CA ILE A 55 3.14 2.49 -4.26
C ILE A 55 3.88 2.98 -5.50
N GLY A 56 3.18 3.43 -6.54
CA GLY A 56 3.80 4.02 -7.74
C GLY A 56 4.57 5.31 -7.48
N ARG A 57 4.29 6.00 -6.36
CA ARG A 57 5.06 7.18 -5.90
C ARG A 57 6.20 6.80 -4.95
N CYS A 58 6.26 5.56 -4.47
CA CYS A 58 7.32 5.10 -3.57
C CYS A 58 8.59 4.81 -4.40
N HIS A 59 9.41 5.83 -4.61
CA HIS A 59 10.70 5.72 -5.31
C HIS A 59 11.83 6.29 -4.46
N PRO A 60 13.08 5.82 -4.64
CA PRO A 60 14.21 6.20 -3.80
C PRO A 60 14.66 7.66 -3.91
N PHE A 61 13.96 8.49 -4.70
CA PHE A 61 14.22 9.92 -4.86
C PHE A 61 13.12 10.80 -4.23
N ARG A 62 12.09 10.22 -3.59
CA ARG A 62 11.10 11.00 -2.84
C ARG A 62 11.49 11.09 -1.37
N PRO A 63 11.32 12.24 -0.68
CA PRO A 63 11.71 12.37 0.72
C PRO A 63 10.89 11.47 1.67
N GLY A 64 9.74 10.95 1.23
CA GLY A 64 8.84 10.25 2.15
C GLY A 64 8.14 11.23 3.10
N GLY A 65 7.30 10.71 4.01
CA GLY A 65 6.55 11.57 4.94
C GLY A 65 5.36 10.89 5.62
N PHE A 66 4.69 11.62 6.51
CA PHE A 66 3.45 11.19 7.16
C PHE A 66 2.26 11.42 6.23
N ASP A 67 1.54 10.36 5.87
CA ASP A 67 0.37 10.45 5.00
C ASP A 67 -0.62 9.36 5.49
N PRO A 68 -1.55 9.70 6.39
CA PRO A 68 -2.56 8.76 6.86
C PRO A 68 -3.67 8.59 5.81
N VAL A 69 -4.41 7.49 5.87
CA VAL A 69 -5.60 7.30 5.04
C VAL A 69 -6.66 8.32 5.46
N PRO A 70 -7.23 9.12 4.54
CA PRO A 70 -8.31 10.06 4.86
C PRO A 70 -9.64 9.35 5.18
#